data_AF-A0A932R8Z6-F1
#
_entry.id   AF-A0A932R8Z6-F1
#
_cell.length_a   1.000
_cell.length_b   1.000
_cell.length_c   1.000
_cell.angle_alpha   90.00
_cell.angle_beta   90.00
_cell.angle_gamma   90.00
#
_symmetry.space_group_name_H-M   'P 1'
#
loop_
_entity.id
_entity.type
_entity.pdbx_description
1 polymer ?
#
loop_
_entity_poly.entity_id
_entity_poly.type
_entity_poly.pdbx_seq_one_letter_code
_entity_poly.pdbx_strand_id
1 'polypeptide(L)'
;LDGGKVGNLRLVSRKSVELMTQDQLGKITTDEGFGFGLGFGVNGVKAPLSELGSPGEYDWGGFFYTAFSIDPKEQMIVIFMGQLHPTGDLSLDRQVHVLAYQAIVD
;
A
#
# COMPACT_ATOMS: atom_id res chain seq x y z
N LEU A 1 -5.05 -2.10 9.27
CA LEU A 1 -6.49 -2.44 9.35
C LEU A 1 -7.10 -2.02 10.69
N ASP A 2 -6.63 -2.51 11.84
CA ASP A 2 -7.27 -2.26 13.16
C ASP A 2 -7.00 -0.88 13.81
N GLY A 3 -6.71 0.16 13.00
CA GLY A 3 -6.48 1.52 13.52
C GLY A 3 -5.38 1.62 14.59
N GLY A 4 -4.30 0.86 14.41
CA GLY A 4 -3.11 0.88 15.27
C GLY A 4 -3.15 -0.06 16.47
N LYS A 5 -4.01 -1.07 16.44
CA LYS A 5 -4.11 -2.12 17.47
C LYS A 5 -3.70 -3.49 16.94
N VAL A 6 -3.31 -4.36 17.86
CA VAL A 6 -3.20 -5.81 17.65
C VAL A 6 -3.86 -6.48 18.86
N GLY A 7 -5.02 -7.10 18.65
CA GLY A 7 -5.88 -7.56 19.76
C GLY A 7 -6.20 -6.42 20.73
N ASN A 8 -5.87 -6.61 22.01
CA ASN A 8 -6.10 -5.61 23.06
C ASN A 8 -4.98 -4.57 23.21
N LEU A 9 -3.85 -4.77 22.53
CA LEU A 9 -2.69 -3.88 22.62
C LEU A 9 -2.83 -2.71 21.63
N ARG A 10 -2.66 -1.47 22.10
CA ARG A 10 -2.51 -0.29 21.23
C ARG A 10 -1.03 -0.01 20.98
N LEU A 11 -0.62 -0.10 19.71
CA LEU A 11 0.72 0.26 19.27
C LEU A 11 0.80 1.76 18.94
N VAL A 12 -0.20 2.25 18.23
CA VAL A 12 -0.29 3.64 17.76
C VAL A 12 -1.74 4.10 17.77
N SER A 13 -1.99 5.40 17.91
CA SER A 13 -3.37 5.92 17.92
C SER A 13 -4.03 5.77 16.53
N ARG A 14 -5.35 5.60 16.49
CA ARG A 14 -6.10 5.55 15.22
C ARG A 14 -5.87 6.81 14.37
N LYS A 15 -5.87 7.99 15.00
CA LYS A 15 -5.61 9.27 14.33
C LYS A 15 -4.19 9.39 13.79
N SER A 16 -3.22 8.74 14.46
CA SER A 16 -1.85 8.67 13.97
C SER A 16 -1.74 7.77 12.74
N VAL A 17 -2.44 6.62 12.70
CA VAL A 17 -2.51 5.80 11.48
C VAL A 17 -3.11 6.61 10.32
N GLU A 18 -4.23 7.30 10.56
CA GLU A 18 -4.84 8.17 9.54
C GLU A 18 -3.88 9.24 9.02
N LEU A 19 -3.11 9.88 9.91
CA LEU A 19 -2.11 10.87 9.50
C LEU A 19 -1.00 10.23 8.66
N MET A 20 -0.52 9.05 9.05
CA MET A 20 0.55 8.35 8.36
C MET A 20 0.16 7.92 6.94
N THR A 21 -1.12 7.61 6.70
CA THR A 21 -1.62 7.09 5.42
C THR A 21 -2.35 8.15 4.58
N GLN A 22 -2.17 9.43 4.89
CA GLN A 22 -2.63 10.55 4.05
C GLN A 22 -1.48 11.10 3.21
N ASP A 23 -1.77 11.55 2.00
CA ASP A 23 -0.78 12.25 1.18
C ASP A 23 -0.26 13.51 1.91
N GLN A 24 1.03 13.51 2.19
CA GLN A 24 1.74 14.62 2.81
C GLN A 24 2.52 15.45 1.78
N LEU A 25 2.60 14.99 0.52
CA LEU A 25 3.32 15.72 -0.52
C LEU A 25 2.50 16.87 -1.09
N GLY A 26 1.18 16.73 -1.19
CA GLY A 26 0.31 17.74 -1.79
C GLY A 26 0.83 18.15 -3.18
N LYS A 27 1.11 19.46 -3.35
CA LYS A 27 1.60 20.05 -4.61
C LYS A 27 3.13 20.18 -4.69
N ILE A 28 3.88 19.60 -3.76
CA ILE A 28 5.35 19.73 -3.73
C ILE A 28 6.00 18.94 -4.87
N THR A 29 5.39 17.82 -5.27
CA THR A 29 5.87 16.99 -6.39
C THR A 29 5.16 17.36 -7.69
N THR A 30 5.90 17.30 -8.80
CA THR A 30 5.36 17.39 -10.17
C THR A 30 4.79 16.07 -10.66
N ASP A 31 5.05 14.97 -9.94
CA ASP A 31 4.40 13.70 -10.19
C ASP A 31 2.98 13.73 -9.60
N GLU A 32 2.02 14.10 -10.45
CA GLU A 32 0.60 14.13 -10.09
C GLU A 32 0.01 12.72 -9.89
N GLY A 33 0.75 11.65 -10.22
CA GLY A 33 0.35 10.28 -9.94
C GLY A 33 0.73 9.81 -8.54
N PHE A 34 1.81 10.35 -7.98
CA PHE A 34 2.43 9.82 -6.77
C PHE A 34 2.01 10.58 -5.49
N GLY A 35 1.26 9.88 -4.64
CA GLY A 35 1.00 10.28 -3.25
C GLY A 35 1.98 9.61 -2.29
N PHE A 36 2.42 10.33 -1.26
CA PHE A 36 3.28 9.74 -0.22
C PHE A 36 2.90 10.25 1.16
N GLY A 37 2.68 9.32 2.08
CA GLY A 37 2.38 9.57 3.48
C GLY A 37 3.62 9.60 4.36
N LEU A 38 3.43 9.35 5.66
CA LEU A 38 4.54 9.20 6.60
C LEU A 38 5.01 7.74 6.60
N GLY A 39 5.79 7.39 5.58
CA GLY A 39 6.43 6.08 5.44
C GLY A 39 5.77 5.12 4.45
N PHE A 40 4.79 5.58 3.67
CA PHE A 40 4.04 4.76 2.71
C PHE A 40 3.78 5.51 1.41
N GLY A 41 3.79 4.81 0.28
CA GLY A 41 3.10 5.25 -0.93
C GLY A 41 1.59 5.25 -0.69
N VAL A 42 0.85 6.20 -1.27
CA VAL A 42 -0.61 6.29 -1.15
C VAL A 42 -1.24 6.41 -2.53
N ASN A 43 -2.06 5.42 -2.89
CA ASN A 43 -2.59 5.22 -4.23
C ASN A 43 -3.98 5.84 -4.43
N GLY A 44 -4.31 6.19 -5.67
CA GLY A 44 -5.66 6.63 -6.03
C GLY A 44 -6.10 7.98 -5.46
N VAL A 45 -5.18 8.74 -4.84
CA VAL A 45 -5.48 10.05 -4.23
C VAL A 45 -5.24 11.22 -5.20
N LYS A 46 -4.11 11.20 -5.92
CA LYS A 46 -3.77 12.28 -6.87
C LYS A 46 -4.10 11.94 -8.32
N ALA A 47 -4.04 10.66 -8.68
CA ALA A 47 -4.44 10.15 -9.99
C ALA A 47 -5.30 8.90 -9.83
N PRO A 48 -6.08 8.53 -10.88
CA PRO A 48 -6.76 7.23 -10.92
C PRO A 48 -5.78 6.07 -10.77
N LEU A 49 -6.28 4.96 -10.22
CA LEU A 49 -5.51 3.72 -10.13
C LEU A 49 -5.19 3.19 -11.53
N SER A 50 -3.97 2.67 -11.70
CA SER A 50 -3.51 2.02 -12.94
C SER A 50 -3.63 0.49 -12.90
N GLU A 51 -4.11 -0.07 -11.79
CA GLU A 51 -4.28 -1.50 -11.52
C GLU A 51 -5.48 -1.70 -10.56
N LEU A 52 -5.93 -2.95 -10.37
CA LEU A 52 -6.90 -3.28 -9.33
C LEU A 52 -6.45 -2.77 -7.95
N GLY A 53 -7.37 -2.22 -7.17
CA GLY A 53 -7.07 -1.60 -5.90
C GLY A 53 -8.16 -0.66 -5.43
N SER A 54 -7.93 0.00 -4.29
CA SER A 54 -8.82 1.03 -3.76
C SER A 54 -8.14 2.40 -3.68
N PRO A 55 -8.86 3.51 -3.96
CA PRO A 55 -8.36 4.84 -3.61
C PRO A 55 -8.11 4.94 -2.10
N GLY A 56 -6.88 5.31 -1.72
CA GLY A 56 -6.41 5.35 -0.34
C GLY A 56 -5.72 4.06 0.14
N GLU A 57 -5.57 3.05 -0.72
CA GLU A 57 -4.62 1.96 -0.47
C GLU A 57 -3.21 2.53 -0.27
N TYR A 58 -2.44 1.91 0.61
CA TYR A 58 -1.07 2.32 0.88
C TYR A 58 -0.10 1.14 0.90
N ASP A 59 1.11 1.39 0.42
CA ASP A 59 2.10 0.35 0.12
C ASP A 59 3.54 0.80 0.40
N TRP A 60 4.46 -0.16 0.33
CA TRP A 60 5.87 0.10 0.08
C TRP A 60 6.61 -1.15 -0.43
N GLY A 61 7.86 -0.97 -0.82
CA GLY A 61 8.76 -2.02 -1.29
C GLY A 61 10.07 -2.10 -0.50
N GLY A 62 10.74 -3.24 -0.60
CA GLY A 62 12.07 -3.49 -0.07
C GLY A 62 13.07 -3.89 -1.15
N PHE A 63 14.35 -3.61 -0.90
CA PHE A 63 15.42 -3.75 -1.88
C PHE A 63 15.57 -5.17 -2.47
N PHE A 64 15.32 -6.21 -1.68
CA PHE A 64 15.46 -7.62 -2.09
C PHE A 64 14.16 -8.23 -2.63
N TYR A 65 13.34 -7.43 -3.30
CA TYR A 65 12.07 -7.84 -3.93
C TYR A 65 10.97 -8.26 -2.97
N THR A 66 10.91 -7.62 -1.80
CA THR A 66 9.76 -7.71 -0.90
C THR A 66 8.81 -6.56 -1.18
N ALA A 67 7.51 -6.79 -1.10
CA ALA A 67 6.51 -5.75 -1.24
C ALA A 67 5.33 -6.02 -0.31
N PHE A 68 4.63 -4.97 0.10
CA PHE A 68 3.34 -5.12 0.76
C PHE A 68 2.40 -4.02 0.32
N SER A 69 1.11 -4.31 0.38
CA SER A 69 0.06 -3.32 0.24
C SER A 69 -1.04 -3.56 1.27
N ILE A 70 -1.70 -2.49 1.69
CA ILE A 70 -2.75 -2.51 2.70
C ILE A 70 -3.94 -1.71 2.18
N ASP A 71 -5.08 -2.37 2.09
CA ASP A 71 -6.33 -1.77 1.65
C ASP A 71 -7.35 -1.79 2.79
N PRO A 72 -7.58 -0.65 3.45
CA PRO A 72 -8.60 -0.54 4.48
C PRO A 72 -10.04 -0.70 3.97
N LYS A 73 -10.31 -0.47 2.68
CA LYS A 73 -11.67 -0.65 2.15
C LYS A 73 -12.01 -2.13 2.03
N GLU A 74 -11.06 -2.91 1.52
CA GLU A 74 -11.20 -4.37 1.38
C GLU A 74 -10.82 -5.15 2.65
N GLN A 75 -10.44 -4.45 3.74
CA GLN A 75 -9.92 -5.07 4.97
C GLN A 75 -8.82 -6.12 4.69
N MET A 76 -7.93 -5.79 3.75
CA MET A 76 -6.95 -6.72 3.20
C MET A 76 -5.53 -6.21 3.39
N ILE A 77 -4.60 -7.15 3.59
CA ILE A 77 -3.16 -6.93 3.53
C ILE A 77 -2.58 -7.97 2.59
N VAL A 78 -1.86 -7.52 1.56
CA VAL A 78 -1.09 -8.38 0.66
C VAL A 78 0.38 -8.24 1.01
N ILE A 79 1.07 -9.37 1.21
CA ILE A 79 2.51 -9.38 1.48
C ILE A 79 3.17 -10.34 0.50
N PHE A 80 4.13 -9.83 -0.26
CA PHE A 80 4.99 -10.61 -1.13
C PHE A 80 6.42 -10.62 -0.56
N MET A 81 6.99 -11.81 -0.39
CA MET A 81 8.35 -11.98 0.13
C MET A 81 9.23 -12.65 -0.91
N GLY A 82 10.03 -11.85 -1.62
CA GLY A 82 11.18 -12.31 -2.38
C GLY A 82 12.48 -12.18 -1.58
N GLN A 83 13.53 -12.86 -2.07
CA GLN A 83 14.92 -12.64 -1.68
C GLN A 83 15.76 -12.61 -2.95
N LEU A 84 15.51 -11.59 -3.77
CA LEU A 84 16.05 -11.52 -5.12
C LEU A 84 16.63 -10.13 -5.41
N HIS A 85 17.86 -10.11 -5.91
CA HIS A 85 18.50 -8.94 -6.49
C HIS A 85 19.62 -9.39 -7.46
N PRO A 86 19.69 -8.86 -8.70
CA PRO A 86 18.74 -7.93 -9.32
C PRO A 86 17.41 -8.62 -9.66
N THR A 87 16.32 -7.87 -9.67
CA THR A 87 14.96 -8.37 -9.99
C THR A 87 14.71 -8.51 -11.49
N GLY A 88 15.43 -7.75 -12.33
CA GLY A 88 15.18 -7.70 -13.77
C GLY A 88 13.77 -7.19 -14.09
N ASP A 89 13.13 -7.79 -15.09
CA ASP A 89 11.77 -7.42 -15.54
C ASP A 89 10.65 -8.23 -14.85
N LEU A 90 10.96 -8.89 -13.72
CA LEU A 90 9.96 -9.63 -12.97
C LEU A 90 8.92 -8.68 -12.37
N SER A 91 7.65 -9.09 -12.43
CA SER A 91 6.50 -8.36 -11.90
C SER A 91 5.63 -9.23 -10.98
N LEU A 92 6.23 -10.26 -10.39
CA LEU A 92 5.52 -11.27 -9.59
C LEU A 92 4.84 -10.66 -8.36
N ASP A 93 5.45 -9.66 -7.73
CA ASP A 93 4.88 -8.87 -6.63
C ASP A 93 3.55 -8.20 -7.05
N ARG A 94 3.54 -7.52 -8.22
CA ARG A 94 2.33 -6.91 -8.78
C ARG A 94 1.31 -7.96 -9.19
N GLN A 95 1.73 -9.07 -9.79
CA GLN A 95 0.83 -10.16 -10.18
C GLN A 95 0.14 -10.78 -8.95
N VAL A 96 0.87 -11.01 -7.86
CA VAL A 96 0.29 -11.50 -6.60
C VAL A 96 -0.74 -10.53 -6.04
N HIS A 97 -0.45 -9.23 -6.06
CA HIS A 97 -1.41 -8.20 -5.68
C HIS A 97 -2.69 -8.27 -6.54
N VAL A 98 -2.57 -8.27 -7.87
CA VAL A 98 -3.73 -8.37 -8.78
C VAL A 98 -4.54 -9.65 -8.54
N LEU A 99 -3.86 -10.79 -8.38
CA LEU A 99 -4.52 -12.07 -8.11
C LEU A 99 -5.27 -12.06 -6.77
N ALA A 100 -4.75 -11.38 -5.74
CA ALA A 100 -5.45 -11.23 -4.46
C ALA A 100 -6.77 -10.46 -4.63
N TYR A 101 -6.76 -9.36 -5.39
CA TYR A 101 -7.98 -8.60 -5.69
C TYR A 101 -8.97 -9.39 -6.56
N GLN A 102 -8.49 -10.13 -7.57
CA GLN A 102 -9.34 -10.98 -8.40
C GLN A 102 -10.00 -12.14 -7.63
N ALA A 103 -9.44 -12.51 -6.47
CA ALA A 103 -9.94 -13.58 -5.63
C ALA A 103 -10.99 -13.12 -4.60
N ILE A 104 -11.29 -11.83 -4.52
CA ILE A 104 -12.39 -11.33 -3.68
C ILE A 104 -13.71 -11.82 -4.32
N VAL A 105 -14.53 -12.49 -3.49
CA VAL A 105 -15.83 -13.04 -3.89
C VAL A 105 -16.87 -12.43 -2.96
N ASP A 106 -17.55 -11.41 -3.45
CA ASP A 106 -18.57 -10.63 -2.76
C ASP A 106 -19.78 -10.32 -3.66
#